data_AF-A0A8B6CGK3-F1
#
_entry.id   AF-A0A8B6CGK3-F1
#
_cell.length_a   1.000
_cell.length_b   1.000
_cell.length_c   1.000
_cell.angle_alpha   90.00
_cell.angle_beta   90.00
_cell.angle_gamma   90.00
#
_symmetry.space_group_name_H-M   'P 1'
#
loop_
_entity.id
_entity.type
_entity.pdbx_description
1 polymer ?
#
loop_
_entity_poly.entity_id
_entity_poly.type
_entity_poly.pdbx_seq_one_letter_code
_entity_poly.pdbx_strand_id
1 'polypeptide(L)'
;MTLVECKLSPRVYTTRYGSLIGMMIHRNGLRPVEVFNGLQYASTRQTRLRFIPPSSSLEKWIGNRVFYNTSYRGVCPQAYMSGQGISKRPINYLKHRKNIEKHVVNQAEECLMMNLYIPRKGKIIFLIIEVPS
;
A
#
# COMPACT_ATOMS: atom_id res chain seq x y z
N MET A 1 3.25 19.93 12.54
CA MET A 1 2.38 18.95 11.84
C MET A 1 2.86 18.85 10.41
N THR A 2 3.36 17.69 9.96
CA THR A 2 3.74 17.51 8.55
C THR A 2 2.47 17.44 7.71
N LEU A 3 2.20 18.47 6.91
CA LEU A 3 1.15 18.41 5.90
C LEU A 3 1.56 17.37 4.85
N VAL A 4 0.78 16.30 4.76
CA VAL A 4 0.91 15.31 3.69
C VAL A 4 -0.23 15.59 2.73
N GLU A 5 0.10 16.16 1.58
CA GLU A 5 -0.88 16.43 0.53
C GLU A 5 -1.03 15.17 -0.32
N CYS A 6 -2.28 14.76 -0.56
CA CYS A 6 -2.61 13.55 -1.29
C CYS A 6 -3.56 13.92 -2.44
N LYS A 7 -3.11 13.74 -3.68
CA LYS A 7 -3.85 14.09 -4.91
C LYS A 7 -3.95 12.89 -5.83
N LEU A 8 -4.96 12.85 -6.69
CA LEU A 8 -5.05 11.81 -7.72
C LEU A 8 -3.87 11.94 -8.69
N SER A 9 -3.25 10.82 -9.07
CA SER A 9 -2.20 10.85 -10.08
C SER A 9 -2.76 11.22 -11.45
N PRO A 10 -2.07 12.09 -12.22
CA PRO A 10 -2.49 12.42 -13.58
C PRO A 10 -2.14 11.31 -14.59
N ARG A 11 -1.46 10.23 -14.18
CA ARG A 11 -1.05 9.14 -15.07
C ARG A 11 -1.95 7.93 -14.90
N VAL A 12 -2.26 7.30 -16.03
CA VAL A 12 -2.89 5.99 -16.10
C VAL A 12 -1.84 5.00 -16.58
N TYR A 13 -1.70 3.89 -15.86
CA TYR A 13 -0.84 2.77 -16.28
C TYR A 13 -1.72 1.62 -16.74
N THR A 14 -1.46 1.09 -17.92
CA THR A 14 -2.19 -0.08 -18.43
C THR A 14 -1.40 -1.33 -18.15
N THR A 15 -2.05 -2.32 -17.55
CA THR A 15 -1.48 -3.65 -17.31
C THR A 15 -2.32 -4.72 -18.00
N ARG A 16 -1.81 -5.96 -18.05
CA ARG A 16 -2.58 -7.12 -18.54
C ARG A 16 -3.86 -7.42 -17.74
N TYR A 17 -4.03 -6.80 -16.57
CA TYR A 17 -5.18 -7.00 -15.68
C TYR A 17 -6.19 -5.86 -15.69
N GLY A 18 -5.84 -4.73 -16.32
CA GLY A 18 -6.64 -3.52 -16.33
C GLY A 18 -5.78 -2.26 -16.18
N SER A 19 -6.41 -1.11 -16.33
CA SER A 19 -5.77 0.20 -16.18
C SER A 19 -5.85 0.70 -14.74
N LEU A 20 -4.76 1.25 -14.22
CA LEU A 20 -4.63 1.67 -12.83
C LEU A 20 -4.16 3.12 -12.71
N ILE A 21 -4.71 3.82 -11.71
CA ILE A 21 -4.39 5.21 -11.36
C ILE A 21 -4.02 5.24 -9.88
N GLY A 22 -2.86 5.82 -9.56
CA GLY A 22 -2.36 5.90 -8.19
C GLY A 22 -2.73 7.20 -7.49
N MET A 23 -2.28 7.33 -6.25
CA MET A 23 -2.30 8.60 -5.51
C MET A 23 -0.91 9.22 -5.52
N MET A 24 -0.82 10.50 -5.82
CA MET A 24 0.38 11.29 -5.64
C MET A 24 0.42 11.82 -4.21
N ILE A 25 1.48 11.46 -3.48
CA ILE A 25 1.73 11.93 -2.12
C ILE A 25 2.88 12.93 -2.16
N HIS A 26 2.65 14.10 -1.59
CA HIS A 26 3.67 15.13 -1.39
C HIS A 26 3.95 15.32 0.09
N ARG A 27 5.25 15.36 0.44
CA ARG A 27 5.73 15.65 1.78
C ARG A 27 6.77 16.74 1.67
N ASN A 28 6.68 17.75 2.52
CA ASN A 28 7.54 18.93 2.49
C ASN A 28 9.03 18.55 2.39
N GLY A 29 9.72 19.19 1.44
CA GLY A 29 11.15 18.98 1.19
C GLY A 29 11.50 17.70 0.42
N LEU A 30 10.52 16.89 0.02
CA LEU A 30 10.73 15.66 -0.75
C LEU A 30 10.03 15.73 -2.11
N ARG A 31 10.60 14.99 -3.08
CA ARG A 31 9.94 14.80 -4.37
C ARG A 31 8.63 14.03 -4.20
N PRO A 32 7.58 14.37 -4.97
CA PRO A 32 6.33 13.64 -4.91
C PRO A 32 6.54 12.18 -5.31
N VAL A 33 5.80 11.29 -4.64
CA VAL A 33 5.82 9.84 -4.87
C VAL A 33 4.43 9.42 -5.27
N GLU A 34 4.34 8.66 -6.36
CA GLU A 34 3.11 8.01 -6.77
C GLU A 34 2.98 6.67 -6.05
N VAL A 35 1.81 6.44 -5.44
CA VAL A 35 1.57 5.32 -4.54
C VAL A 35 0.40 4.49 -5.03
N PHE A 36 0.60 3.18 -5.05
CA PHE A 36 -0.41 2.17 -5.34
C PHE A 36 -0.38 1.16 -4.22
N ASN A 37 -1.40 1.15 -3.37
CA ASN A 37 -1.49 0.21 -2.24
C ASN A 37 -2.49 -0.90 -2.55
N GLY A 38 -2.13 -2.15 -2.25
CA GLY A 38 -3.05 -3.29 -2.34
C GLY A 38 -3.25 -3.86 -3.74
N LEU A 39 -2.21 -3.84 -4.58
CA LEU A 39 -2.22 -4.48 -5.90
C LEU A 39 -2.08 -5.99 -5.78
N GLN A 40 -3.08 -6.75 -6.27
CA GLN A 40 -2.98 -8.21 -6.29
C GLN A 40 -2.05 -8.68 -7.41
N TYR A 41 -0.98 -9.39 -7.04
CA TYR A 41 -0.01 -9.91 -8.01
C TYR A 41 -0.16 -11.41 -8.27
N ALA A 42 -0.67 -12.14 -7.28
CA ALA A 42 -0.91 -13.57 -7.36
C ALA A 42 -2.14 -13.94 -6.53
N SER A 43 -2.62 -15.17 -6.68
CA SER A 43 -3.77 -15.66 -5.93
C SER A 43 -3.58 -17.09 -5.41
N THR A 44 -3.95 -17.29 -4.15
CA THR A 44 -4.01 -18.63 -3.52
C THR A 44 -5.36 -19.31 -3.75
N ARG A 45 -6.24 -18.68 -4.55
CA ARG A 45 -7.60 -19.15 -4.83
C ARG A 45 -8.40 -19.42 -3.55
N GLN A 46 -8.33 -18.49 -2.59
CA GLN A 46 -8.96 -18.67 -1.26
C GLN A 46 -8.55 -20.01 -0.65
N THR A 47 -7.25 -20.19 -0.36
CA THR A 47 -6.75 -21.40 0.35
C THR A 47 -6.68 -22.68 -0.50
N ARG A 48 -7.30 -22.74 -1.69
CA ARG A 48 -7.30 -23.95 -2.53
C ARG A 48 -5.92 -24.31 -3.07
N LEU A 49 -5.01 -23.34 -3.14
CA LEU A 49 -3.62 -23.54 -3.57
C LEU A 49 -2.64 -23.48 -2.39
N ARG A 50 -3.08 -23.81 -1.17
CA ARG A 50 -2.16 -23.92 -0.03
C ARG A 50 -1.10 -24.99 -0.32
N PHE A 51 0.15 -24.68 0.01
CA PHE A 51 1.32 -25.55 -0.18
C PHE A 51 1.66 -25.86 -1.66
N ILE A 52 1.12 -25.08 -2.59
CA ILE A 52 1.39 -25.17 -4.03
C ILE A 52 1.74 -23.76 -4.52
N PRO A 53 2.56 -23.61 -5.58
CA PRO A 53 2.81 -22.31 -6.18
C PRO A 53 1.49 -21.56 -6.49
N PRO A 54 1.43 -20.24 -6.23
CA PRO A 54 0.22 -19.49 -6.44
C PRO A 54 -0.06 -19.30 -7.93
N SER A 55 -1.34 -19.08 -8.25
CA SER A 55 -1.77 -18.76 -9.61
C SER A 55 -1.65 -17.25 -9.90
N SER A 56 -1.82 -16.86 -11.16
CA SER A 56 -1.90 -15.45 -11.54
C SER A 56 -3.03 -14.73 -10.80
N SER A 57 -2.89 -13.41 -10.61
CA SER A 57 -3.93 -12.55 -10.02
C SER A 57 -5.32 -12.79 -10.63
N LEU A 58 -6.35 -12.82 -9.77
CA LEU A 58 -7.76 -12.95 -10.18
C LEU A 58 -8.39 -11.61 -10.48
N GLU A 59 -7.92 -10.56 -9.82
CA GLU A 59 -8.44 -9.22 -10.00
C GLU A 59 -8.13 -8.74 -11.42
N LYS A 60 -9.18 -8.75 -12.24
CA LYS A 60 -9.26 -8.06 -13.51
C LYS A 60 -10.42 -7.09 -13.43
N TRP A 61 -10.24 -5.91 -13.99
CA TRP A 61 -11.28 -4.88 -14.01
C TRP A 61 -11.36 -4.21 -15.37
N ILE A 62 -12.55 -3.73 -15.70
CA ILE A 62 -12.82 -2.96 -16.91
C ILE A 62 -12.71 -1.48 -16.56
N GLY A 63 -11.99 -0.72 -17.38
CA GLY A 63 -11.77 0.72 -17.16
C GLY A 63 -10.62 1.02 -16.20
N ASN A 64 -10.64 2.24 -15.65
CA ASN A 64 -9.58 2.77 -14.80
C ASN A 64 -9.90 2.56 -13.32
N ARG A 65 -9.09 1.76 -12.63
CA ARG A 65 -9.20 1.58 -11.18
C ARG A 65 -8.29 2.55 -10.44
N VAL A 66 -8.87 3.31 -9.52
CA VAL A 66 -8.14 4.19 -8.62
C VAL A 66 -7.67 3.42 -7.39
N PHE A 67 -6.36 3.48 -7.11
CA PHE A 67 -5.74 2.89 -5.93
C PHE A 67 -5.45 4.00 -4.92
N TYR A 68 -6.28 4.08 -3.87
CA TYR A 68 -6.14 5.09 -2.84
C TYR A 68 -4.98 4.76 -1.89
N ASN A 69 -4.44 5.79 -1.23
CA ASN A 69 -3.39 5.60 -0.21
C ASN A 69 -3.89 4.77 1.00
N THR A 70 -5.20 4.67 1.20
CA THR A 70 -5.82 3.88 2.28
C THR A 70 -6.16 2.45 1.87
N SER A 71 -5.94 2.07 0.61
CA SER A 71 -6.35 0.76 0.05
C SER A 71 -5.44 -0.42 0.45
N TYR A 72 -4.93 -0.44 1.69
CA TYR A 72 -4.16 -1.57 2.19
C TYR A 72 -5.05 -2.81 2.30
N ARG A 73 -4.52 -3.96 1.87
CA ARG A 73 -5.18 -5.26 1.97
C ARG A 73 -4.74 -5.98 3.24
N GLY A 74 -5.46 -7.05 3.58
CA GLY A 74 -5.13 -7.89 4.72
C GLY A 74 -3.72 -8.47 4.58
N VAL A 75 -2.98 -8.51 5.69
CA VAL A 75 -1.67 -9.15 5.76
C VAL A 75 -1.83 -10.67 5.82
N CYS A 76 -0.75 -11.40 5.58
CA CYS A 76 -0.79 -12.85 5.69
C CYS A 76 -1.05 -13.32 7.13
N PRO A 77 -1.67 -14.50 7.31
CA PRO A 77 -1.91 -15.06 8.62
C PRO A 77 -0.58 -15.25 9.34
N GLN A 78 -0.46 -14.64 10.51
CA GLN A 78 0.74 -14.71 11.33
C GLN A 78 0.32 -14.97 12.76
N ALA A 79 1.11 -15.77 13.48
CA ALA A 79 0.92 -15.98 14.90
C ALA A 79 1.17 -14.64 15.62
N TYR A 80 0.10 -13.93 15.93
CA TYR A 80 0.18 -12.82 16.84
C TYR A 80 0.40 -13.42 18.22
N MET A 81 1.66 -13.50 18.67
CA MET A 81 2.00 -14.02 20.00
C MET A 81 1.09 -13.33 21.01
N SER A 82 0.11 -14.06 21.53
CA SER A 82 -0.78 -13.71 22.64
C SER A 82 -0.49 -14.70 23.77
N GLY A 83 0.80 -14.93 24.02
CA GLY A 83 1.29 -16.00 24.89
C GLY A 83 1.97 -15.49 26.14
N GLN A 84 2.06 -16.38 27.13
CA GLN A 84 2.84 -16.17 28.34
C GLN A 84 4.32 -15.92 27.97
N GLY A 85 4.91 -14.87 28.53
CA GLY A 85 6.29 -14.44 28.25
C GLY A 85 6.44 -13.12 27.51
N ILE A 86 5.35 -12.54 27.00
CA ILE A 86 5.37 -11.17 26.43
C ILE A 86 5.69 -10.15 27.52
N SER A 87 5.08 -10.28 28.71
CA SER A 87 5.34 -9.40 29.86
C SER A 87 6.79 -9.45 30.38
N LYS A 88 7.54 -10.51 30.05
CA LYS A 88 8.96 -10.65 30.38
C LYS A 88 9.89 -9.99 29.36
N ARG A 89 9.35 -9.45 28.26
CA ARG A 89 10.13 -8.77 27.22
C ARG A 89 10.45 -7.32 27.63
N PRO A 90 11.56 -6.75 27.13
CA PRO A 90 11.91 -5.36 27.39
C PRO A 90 10.79 -4.38 26.99
N ILE A 91 10.67 -3.27 27.71
CA ILE A 91 9.63 -2.25 27.48
C ILE A 91 9.67 -1.72 26.04
N ASN A 92 10.87 -1.52 25.48
CA ASN A 92 11.02 -1.05 24.09
C ASN A 92 10.44 -2.03 23.07
N TYR A 93 10.58 -3.34 23.32
CA TYR A 93 9.98 -4.37 22.49
C TYR A 93 8.45 -4.29 22.56
N LEU A 94 7.89 -4.13 23.76
CA LEU A 94 6.43 -4.00 23.95
C LEU A 94 5.88 -2.74 23.27
N LYS A 95 6.58 -1.61 23.36
CA LYS A 95 6.20 -0.36 22.70
C LYS A 95 6.26 -0.49 21.18
N HIS A 96 7.33 -1.06 20.64
CA HIS A 96 7.48 -1.31 19.21
C HIS A 96 6.38 -2.24 18.69
N ARG A 97 6.12 -3.32 19.42
CA ARG A 97 5.04 -4.26 19.12
C ARG A 97 3.67 -3.56 19.05
N LYS A 98 3.32 -2.76 20.06
CA LYS A 98 2.05 -2.01 20.08
C LYS A 98 1.90 -1.09 18.87
N ASN A 99 3.01 -0.55 18.35
CA ASN A 99 2.99 0.26 17.14
C ASN A 99 2.75 -0.58 15.86
N ILE A 100 3.22 -1.82 15.82
CA ILE A 100 3.02 -2.74 14.69
C ILE A 100 1.61 -3.35 14.72
N GLU A 101 1.07 -3.63 15.90
CA GLU A 101 -0.22 -4.32 16.11
C GLU A 101 -1.33 -3.77 15.22
N LYS A 102 -1.45 -2.43 15.12
CA LYS A 102 -2.45 -1.75 14.29
C LYS A 102 -2.39 -2.09 12.80
N HIS A 103 -1.24 -2.56 12.31
CA HIS A 103 -1.01 -2.90 10.90
C HIS A 103 -1.27 -4.37 10.58
N VAL A 104 -1.42 -5.23 11.59
CA VAL A 104 -1.54 -6.70 11.43
C VAL A 104 -2.88 -7.25 11.94
N VAL A 105 -3.84 -6.37 12.25
CA VAL A 105 -5.19 -6.75 12.73
C VAL A 105 -5.97 -7.46 11.62
N ASN A 106 -5.94 -6.93 10.40
CA ASN A 106 -6.66 -7.50 9.28
C ASN A 106 -5.80 -8.57 8.61
N GLN A 107 -6.04 -9.83 8.93
CA GLN A 107 -5.33 -10.97 8.36
C GLN A 107 -6.23 -11.78 7.43
N ALA A 108 -5.69 -12.20 6.30
CA ALA A 108 -6.38 -13.05 5.35
C ALA A 108 -5.39 -14.01 4.68
N GLU A 109 -5.82 -15.22 4.36
CA GLU A 109 -4.98 -16.17 3.62
C GLU A 109 -4.71 -15.68 2.19
N GLU A 110 -5.66 -14.97 1.59
CA GLU A 110 -5.51 -14.30 0.30
C GLU A 110 -4.79 -12.95 0.47
N CYS A 111 -3.51 -13.00 0.85
CA CYS A 111 -2.66 -11.84 1.18
C CYS A 111 -1.62 -11.48 0.11
N LEU A 112 -1.64 -12.11 -1.07
CA LEU A 112 -0.63 -11.94 -2.13
C LEU A 112 -0.81 -10.60 -2.88
N MET A 113 -0.49 -9.54 -2.15
CA MET A 113 -0.68 -8.14 -2.53
C MET A 113 0.64 -7.40 -2.40
N MET A 114 0.84 -6.39 -3.25
CA MET A 114 2.02 -5.53 -3.21
C MET A 114 1.62 -4.05 -3.15
N ASN A 115 2.54 -3.25 -2.62
CA ASN A 115 2.45 -1.79 -2.65
C ASN A 115 3.59 -1.27 -3.52
N LEU A 116 3.29 -0.35 -4.45
CA LEU A 116 4.27 0.27 -5.32
C LEU A 116 4.43 1.76 -4.97
N TYR A 117 5.68 2.19 -4.84
CA TYR A 117 6.05 3.58 -4.55
C TYR A 117 7.00 4.06 -5.63
N ILE A 118 6.49 4.88 -6.54
CA ILE A 118 7.21 5.34 -7.73
C ILE A 118 7.61 6.81 -7.52
N PRO A 119 8.89 7.12 -7.28
CA PRO A 119 9.32 8.50 -7.17
C PRO A 119 9.21 9.19 -8.53
N ARG A 120 8.61 10.37 -8.59
CA ARG A 120 8.65 11.17 -9.82
C ARG A 120 10.07 11.70 -10.04
N LYS A 121 10.65 11.34 -11.20
CA LYS A 121 11.86 11.98 -11.72
C LYS A 121 11.45 13.28 -12.45
N GLY A 122 12.13 14.38 -12.15
CA GLY A 122 11.89 15.72 -12.73
C GLY A 122 12.18 16.85 -11.73
N LYS A 123 12.52 18.05 -12.23
CA LYS A 123 12.67 19.27 -11.40
C LYS A 123 11.32 19.60 -10.75
N ILE A 124 11.33 20.02 -9.49
CA ILE A 124 10.19 20.70 -8.86
C ILE A 124 10.09 22.06 -9.56
N ILE A 125 9.20 22.18 -10.53
CA ILE A 125 8.88 23.49 -11.12
C ILE A 125 7.76 24.06 -10.27
N PHE A 126 8.11 25.01 -9.40
CA PHE A 126 7.11 25.88 -8.79
C PHE A 126 6.57 26.77 -9.92
N LEU A 127 5.43 26.39 -10.51
CA LEU A 127 4.65 27.31 -11.31
C LEU A 127 3.94 28.24 -10.31
N ILE A 128 4.60 29.35 -9.97
CA ILE A 128 3.92 30.50 -9.38
C ILE A 128 3.08 31.08 -10.52
N ILE A 129 1.80 30.71 -10.55
CA ILE A 129 0.84 31.37 -11.43
C ILE A 129 0.43 32.63 -10.70
N GLU A 130 1.06 33.76 -11.03
CA GLU A 130 0.48 35.06 -10.69
C GLU A 130 -0.81 35.21 -11.50
N VAL A 131 -1.93 35.23 -10.80
CA VAL A 131 -3.24 35.56 -11.38
C VAL A 131 -3.31 37.09 -11.38
N PRO A 132 -3.33 37.77 -12.55
CA PRO A 132 -3.56 39.20 -12.59
C PRO A 132 -5.00 39.49 -12.16
N SER A 133 -5.15 40.52 -11.32
CA SER A 133 -6.40 41.05 -10.76
C SER A 133 -7.42 41.44 -11.82
#